data_AF-A0A3E0R3W8-F1
#
_entry.id   AF-A0A3E0R3W8-F1
#
_cell.length_a   1.000
_cell.length_b   1.000
_cell.length_c   1.000
_cell.angle_alpha   90.00
_cell.angle_beta   90.00
_cell.angle_gamma   90.00
#
_symmetry.space_group_name_H-M   'P 1'
#
loop_
_entity.id
_entity.type
_entity.pdbx_description
1 polymer ?
#
loop_
_entity_poly.entity_id
_entity_poly.type
_entity_poly.pdbx_seq_one_letter_code
_entity_poly.pdbx_strand_id
1 'polypeptide(L)'
;MSEEQEVMEPEAPEVNPIETFIDDIMSKNYSAAQTAFGDMIGQRMTDALDAEKVNLAQQVYNGAEPDEEQLELDLEDNEDYDDAGAEDVDADHPDADPDWEDGS
;
A
#
# COMPACT_ATOMS: atom_id res chain seq x y z
N MET A 1 -37.06 -28.53 -34.75
CA MET A 1 -36.89 -27.68 -33.56
C MET A 1 -35.39 -27.60 -33.36
N SER A 2 -34.80 -26.48 -33.75
CA SER A 2 -33.37 -26.22 -33.54
C SER A 2 -33.23 -25.73 -32.11
N GLU A 3 -32.52 -26.49 -31.29
CA GLU A 3 -32.21 -26.12 -29.91
C GLU A 3 -31.22 -24.97 -29.96
N GLU A 4 -31.66 -23.78 -29.54
CA GLU A 4 -30.79 -22.64 -29.30
C GLU A 4 -29.92 -23.00 -28.10
N GLN A 5 -28.68 -23.39 -28.37
CA GLN A 5 -27.69 -23.62 -27.34
C GLN A 5 -27.24 -22.24 -26.84
N GLU A 6 -27.81 -21.83 -25.72
CA GLU A 6 -27.39 -20.66 -24.95
C GLU A 6 -25.92 -20.89 -24.54
N VAL A 7 -25.02 -20.20 -25.23
CA VAL A 7 -23.59 -20.20 -24.92
C VAL A 7 -23.44 -19.39 -23.63
N MET A 8 -23.39 -20.09 -22.50
CA MET A 8 -23.01 -19.52 -21.21
C MET A 8 -21.57 -19.01 -21.35
N GLU A 9 -21.41 -17.70 -21.50
CA GLU A 9 -20.09 -17.06 -21.41
C GLU A 9 -19.50 -17.35 -20.02
N PRO A 10 -18.25 -17.80 -19.93
CA PRO A 10 -17.61 -17.97 -18.64
C PRO A 10 -17.46 -16.59 -17.99
N GLU A 11 -18.14 -16.39 -16.86
CA GLU A 11 -17.90 -15.28 -15.96
C GLU A 11 -16.40 -15.30 -15.61
N ALA A 12 -15.67 -14.28 -16.07
CA ALA A 12 -14.25 -14.16 -15.77
C ALA A 12 -14.11 -14.03 -14.24
N PRO A 13 -13.19 -14.77 -13.60
CA PRO A 13 -12.98 -14.61 -12.16
C PRO A 13 -12.60 -13.16 -11.89
N GLU A 14 -13.38 -12.47 -11.07
CA GLU A 14 -13.01 -11.16 -10.54
C GLU A 14 -11.83 -11.37 -9.59
N VAL A 15 -10.62 -11.13 -10.09
CA VAL A 15 -9.41 -11.23 -9.27
C VAL A 15 -9.27 -9.94 -8.47
N ASN A 16 -9.35 -10.03 -7.15
CA ASN A 16 -9.16 -8.87 -6.29
C ASN A 16 -7.66 -8.47 -6.27
N PRO A 17 -7.33 -7.18 -6.47
CA PRO A 17 -5.95 -6.71 -6.49
C PRO A 17 -5.26 -6.87 -5.12
N ILE A 18 -6.02 -6.79 -4.02
CA ILE A 18 -5.52 -7.02 -2.67
C ILE A 18 -5.16 -8.49 -2.45
N GLU A 19 -6.00 -9.42 -2.94
CA GLU A 19 -5.73 -10.86 -2.84
C GLU A 19 -4.47 -11.21 -3.64
N THR A 20 -4.32 -10.64 -4.83
CA THR A 20 -3.11 -10.81 -5.66
C THR A 20 -1.86 -10.30 -4.94
N PHE A 21 -1.93 -9.13 -4.29
CA PHE A 21 -0.83 -8.58 -3.52
C PHE A 21 -0.44 -9.47 -2.33
N ILE A 22 -1.43 -10.00 -1.59
CA ILE A 22 -1.19 -10.91 -0.46
C ILE A 22 -0.52 -12.19 -0.97
N ASP A 23 -1.02 -12.77 -2.05
CA ASP A 23 -0.44 -13.98 -2.65
C ASP A 23 1.00 -13.76 -3.16
N ASP A 24 1.30 -12.59 -3.71
CA ASP A 24 2.64 -12.22 -4.15
C ASP A 24 3.62 -12.09 -2.97
N ILE A 25 3.18 -11.55 -1.82
CA ILE A 25 4.00 -11.54 -0.59
C ILE A 25 4.24 -12.96 -0.09
N MET A 26 3.18 -13.77 -0.01
CA MET A 26 3.25 -15.14 0.50
C MET A 26 4.16 -16.03 -0.36
N SER A 27 4.19 -15.77 -1.67
CA SER A 27 5.07 -16.45 -2.62
C SER A 27 6.50 -15.88 -2.69
N LYS A 28 6.82 -14.87 -1.86
CA LYS A 28 8.11 -14.13 -1.86
C LYS A 28 8.41 -13.41 -3.17
N ASN A 29 7.37 -13.13 -3.96
CA ASN A 29 7.47 -12.38 -5.20
C ASN A 29 7.38 -10.87 -4.92
N TYR A 30 8.39 -10.34 -4.23
CA TYR A 30 8.40 -8.95 -3.80
C TYR A 30 8.37 -7.94 -4.95
N SER A 31 8.88 -8.33 -6.13
CA SER A 31 8.82 -7.46 -7.31
C SER A 31 7.38 -7.26 -7.79
N ALA A 32 6.58 -8.33 -7.84
CA ALA A 32 5.17 -8.23 -8.23
C ALA A 32 4.34 -7.56 -7.13
N ALA A 33 4.60 -7.90 -5.87
CA ALA A 33 3.96 -7.25 -4.72
C ALA A 33 4.20 -5.73 -4.71
N GLN A 34 5.43 -5.29 -5.00
CA GLN A 34 5.75 -3.87 -5.08
C GLN A 34 4.97 -3.16 -6.19
N THR A 35 4.81 -3.80 -7.35
CA THR A 35 3.99 -3.25 -8.44
C THR A 35 2.52 -3.16 -8.03
N ALA A 36 1.93 -4.24 -7.51
CA ALA A 36 0.55 -4.26 -7.06
C ALA A 36 0.27 -3.22 -5.96
N PHE A 37 1.19 -3.08 -5.01
CA PHE A 37 1.11 -2.05 -3.96
C PHE A 37 1.21 -0.63 -4.54
N GLY A 38 2.14 -0.40 -5.46
CA GLY A 38 2.30 0.89 -6.13
C GLY A 38 1.04 1.31 -6.88
N ASP A 39 0.40 0.36 -7.57
CA ASP A 39 -0.86 0.60 -8.29
C ASP A 39 -1.99 0.94 -7.32
N MET A 40 -2.14 0.20 -6.22
CA MET A 40 -3.17 0.47 -5.19
C MET A 40 -3.00 1.83 -4.53
N ILE A 41 -1.77 2.18 -4.11
CA ILE A 41 -1.49 3.47 -3.50
C ILE A 41 -1.65 4.61 -4.52
N GLY A 42 -1.25 4.40 -5.78
CA GLY A 42 -1.44 5.36 -6.86
C GLY A 42 -2.91 5.69 -7.12
N GLN A 43 -3.77 4.67 -7.11
CA GLN A 43 -5.22 4.84 -7.22
C GLN A 43 -5.78 5.62 -6.02
N ARG A 44 -5.49 5.18 -4.79
CA ARG A 44 -5.96 5.85 -3.57
C ARG A 44 -5.49 7.30 -3.48
N MET A 45 -4.25 7.58 -3.86
CA MET A 45 -3.70 8.94 -3.89
C MET A 45 -4.41 9.80 -4.94
N THR A 46 -4.71 9.24 -6.11
CA THR A 46 -5.47 9.94 -7.15
C THR A 46 -6.88 10.27 -6.69
N ASP A 47 -7.57 9.30 -6.08
CA ASP A 47 -8.92 9.49 -5.54
C ASP A 47 -8.94 10.55 -4.44
N ALA A 48 -7.96 10.52 -3.51
CA ALA A 48 -7.82 11.52 -2.46
C ALA A 48 -7.56 12.92 -3.03
N LEU A 49 -6.70 13.03 -4.05
CA LEU A 49 -6.44 14.30 -4.72
C LEU A 49 -7.66 14.84 -5.45
N ASP A 50 -8.47 13.99 -6.07
CA ASP A 50 -9.69 14.41 -6.74
C ASP A 50 -10.78 14.83 -5.74
N ALA A 51 -10.90 14.13 -4.61
CA ALA A 51 -11.75 14.55 -3.50
C ALA A 51 -11.31 15.93 -2.96
N GLU A 52 -10.01 16.14 -2.75
CA GLU A 52 -9.48 17.42 -2.27
C GLU A 52 -9.71 18.55 -3.29
N LYS A 53 -9.54 18.30 -4.59
CA LYS A 53 -9.87 19.29 -5.64
C LYS A 53 -11.34 19.69 -5.59
N VAL A 54 -12.24 18.72 -5.41
CA VAL A 54 -13.68 18.97 -5.30
C VAL A 54 -13.99 19.77 -4.04
N ASN A 55 -13.37 19.44 -2.90
CA ASN A 55 -13.52 20.20 -1.66
C ASN A 55 -12.98 21.63 -1.80
N LEU A 56 -11.79 21.82 -2.36
CA LEU A 56 -11.21 23.14 -2.61
C LEU A 56 -12.08 23.98 -3.55
N ALA A 57 -12.60 23.37 -4.63
CA ALA A 57 -13.50 24.07 -5.56
C ALA A 57 -14.80 24.50 -4.87
N GLN A 58 -15.37 23.66 -4.01
CA GLN A 58 -16.54 24.02 -3.21
C GLN A 58 -16.27 25.19 -2.26
N GLN A 59 -15.12 25.19 -1.58
CA GLN A 59 -14.72 26.31 -0.70
C GLN A 59 -14.55 27.61 -1.49
N VAL A 60 -13.82 27.57 -2.61
CA VAL A 60 -13.49 28.77 -3.40
C VAL A 60 -14.70 29.36 -4.11
N TYR A 61 -15.57 28.53 -4.69
CA TYR A 61 -16.66 29.00 -5.56
C TYR A 61 -18.03 29.03 -4.90
N ASN A 62 -18.30 28.12 -3.96
CA ASN A 62 -19.60 28.05 -3.29
C ASN A 62 -19.59 28.71 -1.91
N GLY A 63 -18.42 29.14 -1.42
CA GLY A 63 -18.28 29.78 -0.11
C GLY A 63 -18.62 28.84 1.05
N ALA A 64 -18.51 27.52 0.82
CA ALA A 64 -18.65 26.54 1.88
C ALA A 64 -17.53 26.78 2.91
N GLU A 65 -17.89 26.96 4.18
CA GLU A 65 -16.93 26.85 5.26
C GLU A 65 -16.29 25.46 5.18
N PRO A 66 -14.97 25.33 5.43
CA PRO A 66 -14.34 24.03 5.43
C PRO A 66 -15.08 23.14 6.44
N ASP A 67 -15.64 22.01 5.97
CA ASP A 67 -16.12 20.96 6.86
C ASP A 67 -14.92 20.43 7.64
N GLU A 68 -14.73 20.93 8.87
CA GLU A 68 -13.66 20.54 9.78
C GLU A 68 -13.71 19.03 10.11
N GLU A 69 -14.85 18.38 9.87
CA GLU A 69 -15.12 16.95 10.08
C GLU A 69 -14.45 16.04 9.02
N GLN A 70 -14.01 16.54 7.87
CA GLN A 70 -13.38 15.70 6.82
C GLN A 70 -11.88 15.45 7.03
N LEU A 71 -11.26 16.12 8.01
CA LEU A 71 -9.83 15.96 8.34
C LEU A 71 -9.56 14.90 9.43
N GLU A 72 -10.60 14.23 9.93
CA GLU A 72 -10.45 13.07 10.83
C GLU A 72 -9.97 11.86 10.02
N LEU A 73 -8.66 11.84 9.72
CA LEU A 73 -7.95 10.59 9.49
C LEU A 73 -8.02 9.83 10.81
N ASP A 74 -8.97 8.89 10.92
CA ASP A 74 -9.13 7.98 12.05
C ASP A 74 -7.85 7.16 12.25
N LEU A 75 -6.91 7.76 12.97
CA LEU A 75 -5.66 7.18 13.44
C LEU A 75 -5.84 6.54 14.83
N GLU A 76 -7.08 6.47 15.33
CA GLU A 76 -7.36 5.97 16.69
C GLU A 76 -7.32 4.44 16.77
N ASP A 77 -7.22 3.72 15.65
CA ASP A 77 -6.99 2.26 15.58
C ASP A 77 -5.52 1.88 15.32
N ASN A 78 -4.56 2.63 15.89
CA ASN A 78 -3.14 2.26 15.95
C ASN A 78 -2.70 1.84 17.37
N GLU A 79 -3.64 1.40 18.20
CA GLU A 79 -3.31 0.71 19.44
C GLU A 79 -2.91 -0.74 19.12
N ASP A 80 -1.61 -1.02 19.30
CA ASP A 80 -0.99 -2.35 19.37
C ASP A 80 -0.13 -2.82 18.17
N TYR A 81 0.81 -1.98 17.74
CA TYR A 81 2.12 -2.53 17.33
C TYR A 81 2.93 -2.81 18.60
N ASP A 82 2.58 -3.92 19.27
CA ASP A 82 3.34 -4.42 20.39
C ASP A 82 4.77 -4.71 19.92
N ASP A 83 5.71 -4.06 20.60
CA ASP A 83 7.15 -4.18 20.51
C ASP A 83 7.58 -5.64 20.79
N ALA A 84 7.51 -6.48 19.76
CA ALA A 84 8.00 -7.84 19.80
C ALA A 84 9.18 -8.01 18.83
N GLY A 85 10.35 -7.48 19.21
CA GLY A 85 11.57 -7.84 18.49
C GLY A 85 12.82 -6.99 18.68
N ALA A 86 12.91 -6.15 19.72
CA ALA A 86 14.21 -5.65 20.16
C ALA A 86 15.01 -6.79 20.82
N GLU A 87 15.44 -7.76 20.00
CA GLU A 87 16.54 -8.63 20.38
C GLU A 87 17.82 -7.80 20.31
N ASP A 88 18.30 -7.43 21.49
CA ASP A 88 19.61 -6.87 21.77
C ASP A 88 20.67 -7.66 20.98
N VAL A 89 21.07 -7.12 19.83
CA VAL A 89 22.20 -7.63 19.08
C VAL A 89 23.44 -7.16 19.81
N ASP A 90 23.78 -7.88 20.88
CA ASP A 90 25.08 -7.85 21.52
C ASP A 90 26.11 -8.41 20.53
N ALA A 91 26.43 -7.59 19.52
CA ALA A 91 27.59 -7.79 18.67
C ALA A 91 28.78 -7.13 19.36
N ASP A 92 29.18 -7.70 20.49
CA ASP A 92 30.57 -7.66 20.94
C ASP A 92 31.42 -8.34 19.85
N HIS A 93 31.79 -7.56 18.83
CA HIS A 93 32.89 -7.91 17.94
C HIS A 93 34.03 -6.93 18.20
N PRO A 94 34.89 -7.22 19.19
CA PRO A 94 36.16 -6.55 19.30
C PRO A 94 37.03 -6.91 18.08
N ASP A 95 37.73 -5.91 17.56
CA ASP A 95 38.88 -6.04 16.66
C ASP A 95 38.59 -6.34 15.18
N ALA A 96 38.07 -5.34 14.48
CA ALA A 96 38.44 -5.12 13.07
C ALA A 96 39.30 -3.85 12.99
N ASP A 97 40.55 -3.95 13.44
CA ASP A 97 41.60 -2.98 13.08
C ASP A 97 41.66 -2.89 11.54
N PRO A 98 41.47 -1.70 10.94
CA PRO A 98 41.82 -1.52 9.54
C PRO A 98 43.35 -1.51 9.46
N ASP A 99 43.92 -2.66 9.10
CA ASP A 99 45.32 -2.82 8.72
C ASP A 99 45.60 -1.93 7.48
N TRP A 100 45.99 -0.69 7.76
CA TRP A 100 46.60 0.20 6.78
C TRP A 100 48.10 -0.15 6.67
N GLU A 101 48.43 -1.27 6.05
CA GLU A 101 49.78 -1.54 5.51
C GLU A 101 49.67 -1.68 3.98
N ASP A 102 50.04 -0.62 3.27
CA ASP A 102 51.34 -0.47 2.59
C ASP A 102 51.64 -1.58 1.58
N GLY A 103 51.66 -1.17 0.30
CA GLY A 103 51.91 -2.06 -0.82
C GLY A 103 52.28 -1.32 -2.08
N SER A 104 53.34 -0.50 -1.99
CA SER A 104 54.31 -0.08 -3.05
C SER A 104 53.80 0.34 -4.43
#